data_AF-A0A2A2WTT8-F1
#
_entry.id   AF-A0A2A2WTT8-F1
#
_cell.length_a   1.000
_cell.length_b   1.000
_cell.length_c   1.000
_cell.angle_alpha   90.00
_cell.angle_beta   90.00
_cell.angle_gamma   90.00
#
_symmetry.space_group_name_H-M   'P 1'
#
loop_
_entity.id
_entity.type
_entity.pdbx_description
1 polymer ?
#
loop_
_entity_poly.entity_id
_entity_poly.type
_entity_poly.pdbx_seq_one_letter_code
_entity_poly.pdbx_strand_id
1 'polypeptide(L)'
;MAMAWFAATAVVHALRYAVLAWYSERLTPWWVEATTTAVVWVAGVVAVVVGVAAAVAATAWLVDTRRRVFSPAPDPRRRAGLWVGCLVPVVNWFRIPVYLAELRMASRRAPTRSGLVRWWVAVAVNGLAVALALWRGAGEGSQAAADTVLLTALAAAAAVWAARETRAVMRSFDEPPPRFTHRLLPRGIVNASPAREE
;
A
#
# COMPACT_ATOMS: atom_id res chain seq x y z
N MET A 1 3.63 -11.75 -4.33
CA MET A 1 2.41 -12.52 -4.01
C MET A 1 1.19 -11.63 -3.85
N ALA A 2 1.10 -10.74 -2.85
CA ALA A 2 -0.11 -9.91 -2.63
C ALA A 2 -0.56 -9.09 -3.85
N MET A 3 0.37 -8.42 -4.53
CA MET A 3 0.08 -7.63 -5.74
C MET A 3 -0.52 -8.46 -6.88
N ALA A 4 -0.04 -9.70 -7.07
CA ALA A 4 -0.56 -10.59 -8.11
C ALA A 4 -1.99 -11.04 -7.79
N TRP A 5 -2.28 -11.32 -6.52
CA TRP A 5 -3.63 -11.67 -6.07
C TRP A 5 -4.61 -10.51 -6.24
N PHE A 6 -4.25 -9.29 -5.83
CA PHE A 6 -5.11 -8.14 -6.05
C PHE A 6 -5.36 -7.84 -7.54
N ALA A 7 -4.34 -8.01 -8.38
CA ALA A 7 -4.50 -7.88 -9.83
C ALA A 7 -5.46 -8.95 -10.39
N ALA A 8 -5.31 -10.21 -9.97
CA ALA A 8 -6.22 -11.28 -10.35
C ALA A 8 -7.66 -11.01 -9.89
N THR A 9 -7.86 -10.55 -8.64
CA THR A 9 -9.17 -10.16 -8.12
C THR A 9 -9.80 -9.02 -8.94
N ALA A 10 -9.01 -8.02 -9.34
CA ALA A 10 -9.48 -6.93 -10.19
C ALA A 10 -9.95 -7.44 -11.55
N VAL A 11 -9.17 -8.33 -12.18
CA VAL A 11 -9.53 -8.95 -13.46
C VAL A 11 -10.81 -9.77 -13.34
N VAL A 12 -10.95 -10.57 -12.28
CA VAL A 12 -12.17 -11.36 -12.00
C VAL A 12 -13.41 -10.48 -11.92
N HIS A 13 -13.34 -9.37 -11.17
CA HIS A 13 -14.48 -8.46 -11.02
C HIS A 13 -14.80 -7.72 -12.33
N ALA A 14 -13.76 -7.31 -13.08
CA ALA A 14 -13.95 -6.71 -14.40
C ALA A 14 -14.61 -7.68 -15.39
N LEU A 15 -14.22 -8.95 -15.38
CA LEU A 15 -14.84 -9.99 -16.19
C LEU A 15 -16.31 -10.20 -15.79
N ARG A 16 -16.63 -10.23 -14.50
CA ARG A 16 -18.03 -10.28 -14.04
C ARG A 16 -18.83 -9.08 -14.53
N TYR A 17 -18.28 -7.87 -14.44
CA TYR A 17 -18.93 -6.67 -14.95
C TYR A 17 -19.20 -6.78 -16.45
N ALA A 18 -18.21 -7.23 -17.23
CA ALA A 18 -18.36 -7.41 -18.67
C ALA A 18 -19.44 -8.44 -19.03
N VAL A 19 -19.53 -9.56 -18.30
CA VAL A 19 -20.57 -10.57 -18.48
C VAL A 19 -21.96 -9.99 -18.20
N LEU A 20 -22.12 -9.25 -17.09
CA LEU A 20 -23.40 -8.61 -16.74
C LEU A 20 -23.80 -7.53 -17.75
N ALA A 21 -22.85 -6.72 -18.22
CA ALA A 21 -23.08 -5.71 -19.24
C ALA A 21 -23.47 -6.35 -20.59
N TRP A 22 -22.88 -7.49 -20.95
CA TRP A 22 -23.21 -8.21 -22.18
C TRP A 22 -24.61 -8.85 -22.14
N TYR A 23 -25.00 -9.37 -20.97
CA TYR A 23 -26.32 -9.93 -20.74
C TYR A 23 -27.34 -8.89 -20.23
N SER A 24 -27.06 -7.59 -20.30
CA SER A 24 -27.98 -6.57 -19.74
C SER A 24 -29.34 -6.52 -20.45
N GLU A 25 -29.39 -6.87 -21.74
CA GLU A 25 -30.62 -6.93 -22.55
C GLU A 25 -31.11 -8.37 -22.79
N ARG A 26 -30.49 -9.38 -22.17
CA ARG A 26 -30.78 -10.81 -22.38
C ARG A 26 -31.07 -11.48 -21.04
N LEU A 27 -31.91 -12.52 -21.02
CA LEU A 27 -32.00 -13.36 -19.83
C LEU A 27 -30.65 -14.05 -19.59
N THR A 28 -30.00 -13.68 -18.48
CA THR A 28 -28.74 -14.31 -18.06
C THR A 28 -29.04 -15.76 -17.68
N PRO A 29 -28.35 -16.76 -18.26
CA PRO A 29 -28.50 -18.14 -17.82
C PRO A 29 -28.10 -18.28 -16.35
N TRP A 30 -28.91 -18.97 -15.55
CA TRP A 30 -28.72 -19.12 -14.10
C TRP A 30 -27.32 -19.64 -13.70
N TRP A 31 -26.71 -20.49 -14.53
CA TRP A 31 -25.38 -21.04 -14.28
C TRP A 31 -24.26 -20.01 -14.47
N VAL A 32 -24.43 -19.03 -15.37
CA VAL A 32 -23.47 -17.92 -15.59
C VAL A 32 -23.47 -17.00 -14.37
N GLU A 33 -24.65 -16.68 -13.86
CA GLU A 33 -24.82 -15.87 -12.66
C GLU A 33 -24.24 -16.57 -11.42
N ALA A 34 -24.54 -17.85 -11.22
CA ALA A 34 -24.00 -18.63 -10.11
C ALA A 34 -22.47 -18.72 -10.14
N THR A 35 -21.89 -19.04 -11.31
CA THR A 35 -20.44 -19.22 -11.46
C THR A 35 -19.69 -17.90 -11.24
N THR A 36 -20.14 -16.82 -11.86
CA THR A 36 -19.48 -15.51 -11.68
C THR A 36 -19.61 -14.99 -10.25
N THR A 37 -20.71 -15.31 -9.56
CA THR A 37 -20.93 -14.92 -8.16
C THR A 37 -19.99 -15.69 -7.24
N ALA A 38 -19.88 -17.01 -7.43
CA ALA A 38 -18.96 -17.85 -6.66
C ALA A 38 -17.50 -17.40 -6.84
N VAL A 39 -17.07 -17.12 -8.07
CA VAL A 39 -15.70 -16.67 -8.36
C VAL A 39 -15.41 -15.32 -7.70
N VAL A 40 -16.36 -14.37 -7.73
CA VAL A 40 -16.20 -13.07 -7.04
C VAL A 40 -16.12 -13.24 -5.52
N TRP A 41 -16.96 -14.08 -4.94
CA TRP A 41 -16.92 -14.39 -3.51
C TRP A 41 -15.57 -14.98 -3.09
N VAL A 42 -15.10 -16.00 -3.80
CA VAL A 42 -13.80 -16.63 -3.53
C VAL A 42 -12.67 -15.60 -3.70
N ALA A 43 -12.66 -14.84 -4.79
CA ALA A 43 -11.64 -13.82 -5.03
C ALA A 43 -11.65 -12.70 -3.97
N GLY A 44 -12.83 -12.33 -3.47
CA GLY A 44 -13.01 -11.37 -2.39
C GLY A 44 -12.45 -11.88 -1.06
N VAL A 45 -12.83 -13.10 -0.66
CA VAL A 45 -12.33 -13.74 0.58
C VAL A 45 -10.81 -13.89 0.53
N VAL A 46 -10.26 -14.39 -0.59
CA VAL A 46 -8.82 -14.54 -0.78
C VAL A 46 -8.12 -13.17 -0.73
N ALA A 47 -8.69 -12.14 -1.35
CA ALA A 47 -8.12 -10.79 -1.30
C ALA A 47 -8.04 -10.24 0.13
N VAL A 48 -9.08 -10.47 0.95
CA VAL A 48 -9.07 -10.06 2.37
C VAL A 48 -7.97 -10.79 3.14
N VAL A 49 -7.88 -12.12 3.02
CA VAL A 49 -6.85 -12.93 3.69
C VAL A 49 -5.44 -12.48 3.30
N VAL A 50 -5.22 -12.29 2.00
CA VAL A 50 -3.94 -11.81 1.46
C VAL A 50 -3.62 -10.39 1.94
N GLY A 51 -4.61 -9.51 2.02
CA GLY A 51 -4.46 -8.15 2.54
C GLY A 51 -4.07 -8.13 4.01
N VAL A 52 -4.72 -8.94 4.85
CA VAL A 52 -4.36 -9.09 6.26
C VAL A 52 -2.95 -9.63 6.41
N ALA A 53 -2.58 -10.69 5.67
CA ALA A 53 -1.23 -11.23 5.69
C ALA A 53 -0.18 -10.19 5.27
N ALA A 54 -0.47 -9.38 4.25
CA ALA A 54 0.41 -8.29 3.82
C ALA A 54 0.55 -7.19 4.89
N ALA A 55 -0.53 -6.82 5.58
CA ALA A 55 -0.50 -5.85 6.68
C ALA A 55 0.31 -6.36 7.87
N VAL A 56 0.16 -7.63 8.24
CA VAL A 56 0.94 -8.29 9.28
C VAL A 56 2.43 -8.31 8.91
N ALA A 57 2.76 -8.72 7.68
CA ALA A 57 4.14 -8.73 7.20
C ALA A 57 4.76 -7.31 7.18
N ALA A 58 4.00 -6.30 6.75
CA ALA A 58 4.44 -4.92 6.75
C ALA A 58 4.68 -4.38 8.17
N THR A 59 3.81 -4.74 9.11
CA THR A 59 3.94 -4.36 10.52
C THR A 59 5.15 -5.03 11.17
N ALA A 60 5.35 -6.32 10.91
CA ALA A 60 6.52 -7.06 11.40
C ALA A 60 7.83 -6.44 10.87
N TRP A 61 7.87 -6.11 9.57
CA TRP A 61 8.99 -5.37 8.98
C TRP A 61 9.19 -4.02 9.68
N LEU A 62 8.14 -3.23 9.92
CA LEU A 62 8.25 -1.93 10.58
C LEU A 62 8.84 -2.04 11.99
N VAL A 63 8.35 -3.00 12.79
CA VAL A 63 8.85 -3.25 14.15
C VAL A 63 10.32 -3.61 14.14
N ASP A 64 10.73 -4.44 13.19
CA ASP A 64 12.10 -4.90 13.06
C ASP A 64 13.05 -3.79 12.56
N THR A 65 12.67 -3.06 11.50
CA THR A 65 13.44 -1.91 10.97
C THR A 65 13.61 -0.83 12.02
N ARG A 66 12.56 -0.51 12.80
CA ARG A 66 12.67 0.45 13.91
C ARG A 66 13.69 0.01 14.95
N ARG A 67 13.70 -1.27 15.37
CA ARG A 67 14.72 -1.76 16.31
C ARG A 67 16.15 -1.58 15.80
N ARG A 68 16.38 -1.80 14.50
CA ARG A 68 17.70 -1.63 13.89
C ARG A 68 18.12 -0.16 13.85
N VAL A 69 17.19 0.74 13.51
CA VAL A 69 17.48 2.17 13.35
C VAL A 69 17.67 2.89 14.69
N PHE A 70 16.90 2.54 15.72
CA PHE A 70 16.98 3.20 17.03
C PHE A 70 18.10 2.65 17.92
N SER A 71 18.68 1.49 17.60
CA SER A 71 19.79 0.90 18.36
C SER A 71 21.03 1.81 18.41
N PRO A 72 21.70 1.97 19.58
CA PRO A 72 21.51 1.23 20.82
C PRO A 72 20.44 1.80 21.78
N ALA A 73 19.82 2.94 21.45
CA ALA A 73 18.78 3.53 22.28
C ALA A 73 17.47 2.72 22.20
N PRO A 74 16.71 2.61 23.30
CA PRO A 74 15.39 1.99 23.26
C PRO A 74 14.42 2.81 22.41
N ASP A 75 13.67 2.13 21.52
CA ASP A 75 12.61 2.77 20.72
C ASP A 75 11.58 3.42 21.66
N PRO A 76 11.25 4.72 21.50
CA PRO A 76 10.26 5.40 22.33
C PRO A 76 8.85 4.79 22.22
N ARG A 77 8.56 3.99 21.19
CA ARG A 77 7.26 3.33 21.00
C ARG A 77 7.27 1.89 21.51
N ARG A 78 6.26 1.54 22.31
CA ARG A 78 6.01 0.14 22.73
C ARG A 78 5.62 -0.72 21.53
N ARG A 79 6.17 -1.93 21.44
CA ARG A 79 5.89 -2.90 20.36
C ARG A 79 4.40 -3.22 20.21
N ALA A 80 3.69 -3.44 21.32
CA ALA A 80 2.24 -3.66 21.30
C ALA A 80 1.49 -2.47 20.70
N GLY A 81 1.94 -1.24 20.99
CA GLY A 81 1.37 -0.02 20.43
C GLY A 81 1.57 0.11 18.92
N LEU A 82 2.67 -0.42 18.37
CA LEU A 82 2.89 -0.50 16.92
C LEU A 82 1.92 -1.49 16.26
N TRP A 83 1.75 -2.69 16.84
CA TRP A 83 0.82 -3.69 16.31
C TRP A 83 -0.64 -3.20 16.32
N VAL A 84 -1.11 -2.69 17.45
CA VAL A 84 -2.45 -2.09 17.55
C VAL A 84 -2.58 -0.89 16.60
N GLY A 85 -1.53 -0.07 16.54
CA GLY A 85 -1.48 1.11 15.70
C GLY A 85 -1.49 0.81 14.20
N CYS A 86 -1.12 -0.39 13.76
CA CYS A 86 -1.08 -0.78 12.34
C CYS A 86 -2.22 -1.72 11.92
N LEU A 87 -2.78 -2.51 12.85
CA LEU A 87 -3.82 -3.50 12.51
C LEU A 87 -5.25 -3.02 12.76
N VAL A 88 -5.46 -2.03 13.62
CA VAL A 88 -6.81 -1.49 13.88
C VAL A 88 -7.14 -0.46 12.80
N PRO A 89 -8.10 -0.71 11.88
CA PRO A 89 -8.25 0.07 10.64
C PRO A 89 -8.36 1.59 10.81
N VAL A 90 -9.11 2.06 11.81
CA VAL A 90 -9.29 3.50 12.08
C VAL A 90 -8.01 4.12 12.64
N VAL A 91 -7.36 3.42 13.57
CA VAL A 91 -6.10 3.88 14.19
C VAL A 91 -4.96 3.83 13.18
N ASN A 92 -4.96 2.80 12.34
CA ASN A 92 -4.01 2.50 11.28
C ASN A 92 -3.79 3.70 10.35
N TRP A 93 -4.88 4.33 9.94
CA TRP A 93 -4.88 5.43 8.98
C TRP A 93 -4.03 6.62 9.42
N PHE A 94 -4.13 6.97 10.71
CA PHE A 94 -3.43 8.12 11.29
C PHE A 94 -2.05 7.75 11.83
N ARG A 95 -1.86 6.51 12.30
CA ARG A 95 -0.63 6.12 12.99
C ARG A 95 0.49 5.63 12.07
N ILE A 96 0.21 4.90 10.99
CA ILE A 96 1.29 4.49 10.08
C ILE A 96 2.07 5.70 9.51
N PRO A 97 1.44 6.78 9.03
CA PRO A 97 2.17 7.93 8.49
C PRO A 97 3.12 8.54 9.52
N VAL A 98 2.66 8.62 10.78
CA VAL A 98 3.46 9.12 11.90
C VAL A 98 4.64 8.19 12.18
N TYR A 99 4.41 6.88 12.25
CA TYR A 99 5.48 5.90 12.49
C TYR A 99 6.54 5.90 11.39
N LEU A 100 6.14 6.07 10.13
CA LEU A 100 7.05 6.19 9.00
C LEU A 100 7.76 7.55 8.98
N ALA A 101 7.10 8.63 9.39
CA ALA A 101 7.74 9.94 9.52
C ALA A 101 8.79 9.97 10.64
N GLU A 102 8.49 9.39 11.80
CA GLU A 102 9.46 9.17 12.89
C GLU A 102 10.65 8.34 12.41
N LEU A 103 10.38 7.22 11.74
CA LEU A 103 11.43 6.35 11.20
C LEU A 103 12.29 7.07 10.15
N ARG A 104 11.67 7.92 9.30
CA ARG A 104 12.37 8.76 8.32
C ARG A 104 13.29 9.80 8.98
N MET A 105 12.90 10.32 10.15
CA MET A 105 13.74 11.27 10.90
C MET A 105 14.91 10.59 11.61
N ALA A 106 14.72 9.36 12.09
CA ALA A 106 15.75 8.60 12.79
C ALA A 106 16.72 7.88 11.84
N SER A 107 16.25 7.49 10.65
CA SER A 107 17.06 6.75 9.68
C SER A 107 17.87 7.68 8.77
N ARG A 108 19.15 7.35 8.56
CA ARG A 108 19.98 8.01 7.53
C ARG A 108 19.55 7.66 6.11
N ARG A 109 18.76 6.60 5.94
CA ARG A 109 18.21 6.11 4.67
C ARG A 109 16.70 6.14 4.76
N ALA A 110 16.05 6.95 3.94
CA ALA A 110 14.61 7.09 4.05
C ALA A 110 14.00 7.54 2.72
N PRO A 111 12.72 7.20 2.47
CA PRO A 111 12.02 7.68 1.29
C PRO A 111 11.95 9.20 1.29
N THR A 112 11.90 9.77 0.10
CA THR A 112 11.60 11.20 -0.05
C THR A 112 10.24 11.52 0.57
N ARG A 113 10.06 12.76 1.05
CA ARG A 113 8.77 13.21 1.59
C ARG A 113 7.65 13.02 0.56
N SER A 114 7.93 13.26 -0.71
CA SER A 114 6.99 13.03 -1.83
C SER A 114 6.66 11.54 -2.01
N GLY A 115 7.63 10.63 -1.84
CA GLY A 115 7.39 9.19 -1.87
C GLY A 115 6.47 8.74 -0.74
N LEU A 116 6.66 9.26 0.47
CA LEU A 116 5.80 8.95 1.61
C LEU A 116 4.37 9.50 1.43
N VAL A 117 4.23 10.72 0.90
CA VAL A 117 2.92 11.29 0.56
C VAL A 117 2.22 10.46 -0.51
N ARG A 118 2.93 10.05 -1.58
CA ARG A 118 2.37 9.21 -2.64
C ARG A 118 1.89 7.85 -2.10
N TRP A 119 2.68 7.23 -1.22
CA TRP A 119 2.27 6.02 -0.51
C TRP A 119 1.00 6.25 0.31
N TRP A 120 0.92 7.36 1.05
CA TRP A 120 -0.25 7.67 1.85
C TRP A 120 -1.49 7.89 1.00
N VAL A 121 -1.37 8.62 -0.12
CA VAL A 121 -2.47 8.79 -1.08
C VAL A 121 -2.91 7.44 -1.66
N ALA A 122 -1.99 6.54 -1.98
CA ALA A 122 -2.33 5.22 -2.52
C ALA A 122 -3.15 4.38 -1.52
N VAL A 123 -2.72 4.35 -0.26
CA VAL A 123 -3.49 3.71 0.83
C VAL A 123 -4.83 4.43 1.03
N ALA A 124 -4.84 5.76 0.93
CA ALA A 124 -6.03 6.56 1.13
C ALA A 124 -7.13 6.28 0.09
N VAL A 125 -6.74 6.27 -1.18
CA VAL A 125 -7.61 5.94 -2.30
C VAL A 125 -8.12 4.51 -2.19
N ASN A 126 -7.26 3.56 -1.78
CA ASN A 126 -7.69 2.18 -1.58
C ASN A 126 -8.74 2.04 -0.47
N GLY A 127 -8.51 2.62 0.71
CA GLY A 127 -9.49 2.54 1.80
C GLY A 127 -10.81 3.24 1.47
N LEU A 128 -10.77 4.37 0.75
CA LEU A 128 -11.99 5.03 0.28
C LEU A 128 -12.76 4.16 -0.72
N ALA A 129 -12.07 3.54 -1.69
CA ALA A 129 -12.71 2.65 -2.66
C ALA A 129 -13.35 1.43 -1.97
N VAL A 130 -12.68 0.84 -0.98
CA VAL A 130 -13.24 -0.25 -0.17
C VAL A 130 -14.46 0.22 0.63
N ALA A 131 -14.40 1.37 1.28
CA ALA A 131 -15.52 1.91 2.05
C ALA A 131 -16.74 2.18 1.16
N LEU A 132 -16.53 2.77 -0.02
CA LEU A 132 -17.58 3.01 -1.01
C LEU A 132 -18.19 1.69 -1.52
N ALA A 133 -17.35 0.68 -1.80
CA ALA A 133 -17.81 -0.64 -2.21
C ALA A 133 -18.69 -1.31 -1.14
N LEU A 134 -18.30 -1.21 0.13
CA LEU A 134 -19.08 -1.75 1.25
C LEU A 134 -20.41 -0.99 1.44
N TRP A 135 -20.37 0.34 1.34
CA TRP A 135 -21.57 1.17 1.46
C TRP A 135 -22.57 0.90 0.33
N ARG A 136 -22.09 0.78 -0.92
CA ARG A 136 -22.93 0.43 -2.07
C ARG A 136 -23.44 -1.00 -2.02
N GLY A 137 -22.62 -1.94 -1.55
CA GLY A 137 -23.01 -3.34 -1.38
C GLY A 137 -24.09 -3.57 -0.32
N ALA A 138 -24.30 -2.60 0.58
CA ALA A 138 -25.38 -2.62 1.56
C ALA A 138 -26.72 -2.09 1.02
N GLY A 139 -26.73 -1.52 -0.20
CA GLY A 139 -27.94 -1.00 -0.83
C GLY A 139 -28.73 -2.08 -1.58
N GLU A 140 -30.05 -1.92 -1.65
CA GLU A 140 -30.95 -2.81 -2.39
C GLU A 140 -31.09 -2.36 -3.86
N GLY A 141 -31.14 -3.32 -4.79
CA GLY A 141 -31.42 -3.07 -6.22
C GLY A 141 -30.31 -3.50 -7.18
N SER A 142 -30.68 -3.73 -8.45
CA SER A 142 -29.78 -4.17 -9.52
C SER A 142 -28.66 -3.16 -9.82
N GLN A 143 -28.95 -1.86 -9.70
CA GLN A 143 -27.97 -0.80 -9.90
C GLN A 143 -26.94 -0.74 -8.76
N ALA A 144 -27.37 -0.97 -7.52
CA ALA A 144 -26.45 -1.08 -6.38
C ALA A 144 -25.49 -2.28 -6.54
N ALA A 145 -26.00 -3.40 -7.07
CA ALA A 145 -25.16 -4.57 -7.38
C ALA A 145 -24.12 -4.27 -8.47
N ALA A 146 -24.51 -3.59 -9.56
CA ALA A 146 -23.59 -3.21 -10.64
C ALA A 146 -22.51 -2.24 -10.15
N ASP A 147 -22.89 -1.19 -9.41
CA ASP A 147 -21.96 -0.22 -8.83
C ASP A 147 -20.97 -0.89 -7.86
N THR A 148 -21.43 -1.87 -7.08
CA THR A 148 -20.58 -2.62 -6.14
C THR A 148 -19.50 -3.42 -6.87
N VAL A 149 -19.81 -4.04 -8.01
CA VAL A 149 -18.83 -4.79 -8.82
C VAL A 149 -17.76 -3.84 -9.39
N LEU A 150 -18.18 -2.68 -9.90
CA LEU A 150 -17.24 -1.68 -10.40
C LEU A 150 -16.35 -1.13 -9.27
N LEU A 151 -16.93 -0.79 -8.11
CA LEU A 151 -16.20 -0.26 -6.98
C LEU A 151 -15.23 -1.27 -6.37
N THR A 152 -15.59 -2.56 -6.33
CA THR A 152 -14.68 -3.63 -5.88
C THR A 152 -13.53 -3.85 -6.85
N ALA A 153 -13.75 -3.75 -8.17
CA ALA A 153 -12.67 -3.78 -9.15
C ALA A 153 -11.70 -2.59 -8.98
N LEU A 154 -12.24 -1.38 -8.79
CA LEU A 154 -11.45 -0.18 -8.50
C LEU A 154 -10.68 -0.29 -7.18
N ALA A 155 -11.31 -0.84 -6.14
CA ALA A 155 -10.67 -1.10 -4.85
C ALA A 155 -9.50 -2.07 -5.00
N ALA A 156 -9.65 -3.14 -5.79
CA ALA A 156 -8.58 -4.10 -6.06
C ALA A 156 -7.42 -3.45 -6.85
N ALA A 157 -7.71 -2.61 -7.85
CA ALA A 157 -6.69 -1.84 -8.57
C ALA A 157 -5.93 -0.85 -7.64
N ALA A 158 -6.65 -0.16 -6.76
CA ALA A 158 -6.05 0.70 -5.76
C ALA A 158 -5.20 -0.09 -4.75
N ALA A 159 -5.60 -1.32 -4.40
CA ALA A 159 -4.82 -2.21 -3.53
C ALA A 159 -3.49 -2.63 -4.17
N VAL A 160 -3.48 -2.90 -5.48
CA VAL A 160 -2.25 -3.14 -6.26
C VAL A 160 -1.32 -1.94 -6.16
N TRP A 161 -1.84 -0.72 -6.34
CA TRP A 161 -1.05 0.50 -6.24
C TRP A 161 -0.50 0.70 -4.82
N ALA A 162 -1.33 0.57 -3.78
CA ALA A 162 -0.93 0.67 -2.39
C ALA A 162 0.15 -0.36 -2.02
N ALA A 163 0.03 -1.60 -2.50
CA ALA A 163 1.04 -2.65 -2.30
C ALA A 163 2.37 -2.31 -2.99
N ARG A 164 2.31 -1.73 -4.20
CA ARG A 164 3.50 -1.27 -4.94
C ARG A 164 4.23 -0.17 -4.19
N GLU A 165 3.52 0.86 -3.74
CA GLU A 165 4.12 1.96 -2.98
C GLU A 165 4.63 1.48 -1.61
N THR A 166 3.93 0.57 -0.94
CA THR A 166 4.37 -0.01 0.34
C THR A 166 5.71 -0.73 0.18
N ARG A 167 5.86 -1.53 -0.89
CA ARG A 167 7.13 -2.20 -1.20
C ARG A 167 8.23 -1.21 -1.58
N ALA A 168 7.90 -0.13 -2.30
CA ALA A 168 8.85 0.93 -2.65
C ALA A 168 9.36 1.67 -1.41
N VAL A 169 8.47 2.00 -0.47
CA VAL A 169 8.83 2.58 0.82
C VAL A 169 9.75 1.64 1.59
N MET A 170 9.40 0.36 1.72
CA MET A 170 10.24 -0.62 2.41
C MET A 170 11.65 -0.69 1.83
N ARG A 171 11.76 -0.84 0.50
CA ARG A 171 13.05 -0.90 -0.20
C ARG A 171 13.89 0.35 -0.02
N SER A 172 13.28 1.53 0.07
CA SER A 172 14.03 2.78 0.25
C SER A 172 14.77 2.88 1.60
N PHE A 173 14.38 2.06 2.59
CA PHE A 173 15.12 1.91 3.84
C PHE A 173 16.24 0.84 3.75
N ASP A 174 16.13 -0.11 2.81
CA ASP A 174 17.02 -1.27 2.67
C ASP A 174 18.11 -1.10 1.57
N GLU A 175 17.82 -0.46 0.44
CA GLU A 175 18.73 -0.35 -0.71
C GLU A 175 19.82 0.74 -0.52
N PRO A 176 21.11 0.48 -0.86
CA PRO A 176 22.09 1.55 -1.04
C PRO A 176 21.64 2.45 -2.21
N PRO A 177 21.82 3.78 -2.12
CA PRO A 177 21.42 4.66 -3.21
C PRO A 177 22.13 4.24 -4.50
N PRO A 178 21.47 4.34 -5.68
CA PRO A 178 22.17 4.17 -6.94
C PRO A 178 23.33 5.15 -6.94
N ARG A 179 24.55 4.63 -7.07
CA ARG A 179 25.82 5.37 -7.13
C ARG A 179 25.90 6.22 -8.40
N PHE A 180 24.95 7.10 -8.67
CA PHE A 180 25.04 8.06 -9.77
C PHE A 180 24.27 9.32 -9.42
N THR A 181 24.83 10.09 -8.50
CA THR A 181 24.75 11.55 -8.62
C THR A 181 26.12 12.06 -8.22
N HIS A 182 27.01 12.15 -9.22
CA HIS A 182 28.11 13.09 -9.16
C HIS A 182 27.48 14.49 -9.00
N ARG A 183 27.28 14.91 -7.75
CA ARG A 183 27.30 16.33 -7.46
C ARG A 183 28.69 16.78 -7.91
N LEU A 184 28.71 17.49 -9.03
CA LEU A 184 29.78 18.39 -9.41
C LEU A 184 29.99 19.35 -8.24
N LEU A 185 30.83 18.95 -7.30
CA LEU A 185 31.46 19.87 -6.38
C LEU A 185 32.49 20.62 -7.24
N PRO A 186 32.38 21.96 -7.40
CA PRO A 186 33.44 22.73 -8.00
C PRO A 186 34.67 22.56 -7.11
N ARG A 187 35.63 21.80 -7.60
CA ARG A 187 36.91 21.53 -6.96
C ARG A 187 37.73 22.81 -7.09
N GLY A 188 37.59 23.73 -6.14
CA GLY A 188 38.22 25.04 -6.32
C GLY A 188 38.13 26.01 -5.16
N ILE A 189 38.11 25.58 -3.90
CA ILE A 189 38.49 26.46 -2.78
C ILE A 189 39.17 25.60 -1.70
N VAL A 190 40.43 25.24 -1.92
CA VAL A 190 41.35 24.97 -0.82
C VAL A 190 42.53 25.89 -1.06
N ASN A 191 42.57 26.94 -0.25
CA ASN A 191 43.64 27.93 -0.22
C ASN A 191 44.98 27.22 -0.08
N ALA A 192 45.86 27.41 -1.07
CA ALA A 192 47.28 27.15 -0.87
C ALA A 192 47.83 28.28 -0.01
N SER A 193 47.95 28.03 1.29
CA SER A 193 49.00 28.65 2.09
C SER A 193 49.49 27.58 3.05
N PRO A 194 50.73 27.11 2.83
CA PRO A 194 51.71 27.31 3.90
C PRO A 194 53.11 27.56 3.35
N ALA A 195 53.76 28.61 3.87
CA ALA A 195 55.21 28.59 4.10
C ALA A 195 55.54 29.66 5.13
N ARG A 196 55.76 29.20 6.37
CA ARG A 196 56.56 29.87 7.39
C ARG A 196 57.72 28.92 7.67
N GLU A 197 58.86 29.49 8.09
CA GLU A 197 60.22 28.93 8.28
C GLU A 197 61.11 29.27 7.06
N GLU A 198 62.14 30.11 7.13
CA GLU A 198 62.93 30.74 8.21
C GLU A 198 63.36 32.15 7.81
#